data_AF-A0A916BU08-F1
#
_entry.id   AF-A0A916BU08-F1
#
_cell.length_a   1.000
_cell.length_b   1.000
_cell.length_c   1.000
_cell.angle_alpha   90.00
_cell.angle_beta   90.00
_cell.angle_gamma   90.00
#
_symmetry.space_group_name_H-M   'P 1'
#
loop_
_entity.id
_entity.type
_entity.pdbx_description
1 polymer ?
#
loop_
_entity_poly.entity_id
_entity_poly.type
_entity_poly.pdbx_seq_one_letter_code
_entity_poly.pdbx_strand_id
1 'polypeptide(L)'
;MWKVVVTVTGRLRRVEPVCHFAASQRACHPAFQVVHFFRTQLARLWQPAWIVIAACLLGLLTACVSPKPAKVVVRISSPPAQALATSTTSPAMAGPPTATPAPKCGLTELSPGQTISSGCSYTQTETQAAGPMLCRIERNSCAYKNMIVNRDPNIVFSQHKPPPLTDEDAMMHPAMLLPLTRLSDLVTAEWGGEVKLVVTAAYDSILEHDLMQNDPERKYSLHFEGRSIDLVPYPADEAKMARLCGLALTAGFDWIHNEVNHCHASINATSLCSVCSGAAP
;
A
#
# COMPACT_ATOMS: atom_id res chain seq x y z
N MET A 1 -12.43 6.58 49.92
CA MET A 1 -13.92 6.48 50.04
C MET A 1 -14.38 7.88 50.41
N TRP A 2 -15.16 8.60 49.62
CA TRP A 2 -16.59 8.39 49.32
C TRP A 2 -16.91 8.59 47.82
N LYS A 3 -17.83 7.76 47.31
CA LYS A 3 -18.37 7.85 45.94
C LYS A 3 -19.52 8.86 45.91
N VAL A 4 -19.52 9.74 44.91
CA VAL A 4 -20.69 10.56 44.55
C VAL A 4 -21.44 9.84 43.44
N VAL A 5 -22.69 9.49 43.72
CA VAL A 5 -23.66 8.95 42.77
C VAL A 5 -24.40 10.14 42.18
N VAL A 6 -24.34 10.31 40.86
CA VAL A 6 -25.15 11.29 40.13
C VAL A 6 -26.27 10.53 39.42
N THR A 7 -27.50 10.76 39.88
CA THR A 7 -28.72 10.32 39.22
C THR A 7 -29.18 11.43 38.28
N VAL A 8 -29.25 11.16 36.97
CA VAL A 8 -29.85 12.10 36.01
C VAL A 8 -31.24 11.58 35.63
N THR A 9 -32.27 12.23 36.16
CA THR A 9 -33.64 12.18 35.66
C THR A 9 -33.84 13.39 34.73
N GLY A 10 -34.08 13.15 33.44
CA GLY A 10 -34.13 14.22 32.44
C GLY A 10 -35.10 13.90 31.30
N ARG A 11 -36.31 14.43 31.44
CA ARG A 11 -37.50 14.34 30.59
C ARG A 11 -37.25 14.88 29.16
N LEU A 12 -37.59 14.11 28.13
CA LEU A 12 -37.58 14.55 26.72
C LEU A 12 -38.62 15.65 26.50
N ARG A 13 -38.20 16.84 26.04
CA ARG A 13 -39.10 17.87 25.53
C ARG A 13 -39.36 17.62 24.04
N ARG A 14 -40.63 17.57 23.68
CA ARG A 14 -41.14 17.50 22.31
C ARG A 14 -41.05 18.89 21.69
N VAL A 15 -40.42 19.00 20.52
CA VAL A 15 -40.43 20.20 19.67
C VAL A 15 -41.58 20.02 18.68
N GLU A 16 -42.53 20.96 18.65
CA GLU A 16 -43.63 21.01 17.67
C GLU A 16 -43.19 21.81 16.44
N PRO A 17 -43.52 21.39 15.20
CA PRO A 17 -43.33 22.22 14.02
C PRO A 17 -44.53 23.15 13.80
N VAL A 18 -44.23 24.45 13.62
CA VAL A 18 -45.16 25.45 13.10
C VAL A 18 -45.15 25.38 11.58
N CYS A 19 -46.29 25.05 10.96
CA CYS A 19 -46.48 25.10 9.50
C CYS A 19 -47.26 26.35 9.10
N HIS A 20 -46.65 27.20 8.26
CA HIS A 20 -47.38 28.21 7.48
C HIS A 20 -47.79 27.62 6.13
N PHE A 21 -49.05 27.86 5.75
CA PHE A 21 -49.65 27.54 4.46
C PHE A 21 -49.00 28.35 3.31
N ALA A 22 -48.49 27.67 2.28
CA ALA A 22 -48.60 28.10 0.88
C ALA A 22 -48.34 26.90 -0.05
N ALA A 23 -49.15 26.82 -1.09
CA ALA A 23 -49.33 25.67 -1.97
C ALA A 23 -48.14 25.40 -2.91
N SER A 24 -47.76 24.13 -3.09
CA SER A 24 -47.58 23.47 -4.39
C SER A 24 -46.94 22.08 -4.23
N GLN A 25 -47.77 21.06 -4.46
CA GLN A 25 -47.53 19.73 -5.02
C GLN A 25 -46.15 19.03 -4.92
N ARG A 26 -46.26 17.83 -4.32
CA ARG A 26 -45.69 16.49 -4.68
C ARG A 26 -44.47 15.95 -3.91
N ALA A 27 -44.84 14.99 -3.05
CA ALA A 27 -44.27 13.65 -2.91
C ALA A 27 -42.94 13.47 -2.14
N CYS A 28 -43.07 13.14 -0.85
CA CYS A 28 -42.12 12.32 -0.11
C CYS A 28 -42.88 11.19 0.62
N HIS A 29 -42.50 9.94 0.34
CA HIS A 29 -42.87 8.76 1.14
C HIS A 29 -42.10 8.77 2.48
N PRO A 30 -42.72 8.39 3.61
CA PRO A 30 -41.98 8.18 4.85
C PRO A 30 -41.46 6.74 4.94
N ALA A 31 -40.25 6.63 5.47
CA ALA A 31 -39.67 5.39 5.96
C ALA A 31 -39.92 5.23 7.47
N PHE A 32 -39.90 3.96 7.88
CA PHE A 32 -39.76 3.41 9.24
C PHE A 32 -41.01 3.36 10.14
N GLN A 33 -41.62 2.15 10.17
CA GLN A 33 -42.29 1.64 11.35
C GLN A 33 -41.29 0.95 12.28
N VAL A 34 -41.34 1.34 13.55
CA VAL A 34 -40.81 0.59 14.70
C VAL A 34 -41.95 -0.32 15.19
N VAL A 35 -41.72 -1.63 15.26
CA VAL A 35 -42.58 -2.56 15.99
C VAL A 35 -41.74 -3.30 17.02
N HIS A 36 -42.10 -3.08 18.29
CA HIS A 36 -41.65 -3.85 19.44
C HIS A 36 -42.11 -5.31 19.34
N PHE A 37 -41.23 -6.25 19.71
CA PHE A 37 -41.66 -7.58 20.14
C PHE A 37 -41.02 -7.95 21.48
N PHE A 38 -41.88 -8.46 22.36
CA PHE A 38 -41.59 -8.93 23.71
C PHE A 38 -40.84 -10.28 23.67
N ARG A 39 -39.77 -10.36 24.49
CA ARG A 39 -39.48 -11.39 25.50
C ARG A 39 -40.05 -12.80 25.25
N THR A 40 -39.17 -13.80 25.10
CA THR A 40 -38.86 -14.85 26.10
C THR A 40 -38.34 -16.17 25.47
N GLN A 41 -37.47 -16.83 26.24
CA GLN A 41 -37.28 -18.30 26.39
C GLN A 41 -36.07 -19.00 25.72
N LEU A 42 -35.29 -19.57 26.64
CA LEU A 42 -34.66 -20.89 26.65
C LEU A 42 -33.22 -21.03 26.14
N ALA A 43 -32.35 -21.06 27.14
CA ALA A 43 -31.11 -21.81 27.21
C ALA A 43 -31.18 -23.16 26.47
N ARG A 44 -30.16 -23.45 25.67
CA ARG A 44 -29.73 -24.82 25.37
C ARG A 44 -28.26 -24.83 24.91
N LEU A 45 -27.46 -25.46 25.76
CA LEU A 45 -26.36 -26.39 25.43
C LEU A 45 -25.09 -25.81 24.82
N TRP A 46 -24.23 -25.41 25.76
CA TRP A 46 -22.78 -25.52 25.72
C TRP A 46 -22.36 -26.99 25.56
N GLN A 47 -21.54 -27.34 24.56
CA GLN A 47 -20.54 -28.41 24.67
C GLN A 47 -19.32 -28.13 23.78
N PRO A 48 -18.09 -28.23 24.32
CA PRO A 48 -16.85 -28.27 23.55
C PRO A 48 -16.48 -29.73 23.24
N ALA A 49 -16.21 -30.05 21.97
CA ALA A 49 -15.70 -31.36 21.58
C ALA A 49 -14.17 -31.34 21.61
N TRP A 50 -13.58 -31.92 22.65
CA TRP A 50 -12.20 -32.41 22.68
C TRP A 50 -12.19 -33.87 23.15
N ILE A 51 -11.23 -34.64 22.62
CA ILE A 51 -10.76 -35.99 22.99
C ILE A 51 -11.76 -37.13 22.61
N VAL A 52 -11.45 -38.27 21.96
CA VAL A 52 -10.34 -39.25 21.98
C VAL A 52 -10.44 -40.10 20.69
N ILE A 53 -9.32 -40.58 20.11
CA ILE A 53 -9.06 -42.00 19.79
C ILE A 53 -7.62 -42.11 19.26
N ALA A 54 -6.79 -42.75 20.06
CA ALA A 54 -5.54 -43.36 19.66
C ALA A 54 -5.73 -44.88 19.60
N ALA A 55 -4.83 -45.52 18.82
CA ALA A 55 -4.54 -46.94 18.71
C ALA A 55 -5.27 -47.75 17.61
N CYS A 56 -4.53 -48.02 16.53
CA CYS A 56 -4.43 -49.35 15.94
C CYS A 56 -3.09 -49.48 15.19
N LEU A 57 -2.11 -50.07 15.87
CA LEU A 57 -0.84 -50.56 15.31
C LEU A 57 -1.03 -52.06 15.05
N LEU A 58 -0.82 -52.52 13.81
CA LEU A 58 0.02 -53.67 13.42
C LEU A 58 -0.32 -54.13 11.98
N GLY A 59 0.69 -54.24 11.13
CA GLY A 59 0.67 -55.18 10.01
C GLY A 59 1.20 -54.63 8.69
N LEU A 60 2.35 -55.20 8.28
CA LEU A 60 2.96 -55.23 6.93
C LEU A 60 4.18 -54.31 6.71
N LEU A 61 5.28 -54.68 7.34
CA LEU A 61 6.62 -54.41 6.81
C LEU A 61 6.88 -55.34 5.63
N THR A 62 6.75 -54.83 4.41
CA THR A 62 7.37 -55.44 3.23
C THR A 62 8.72 -54.76 3.00
N ALA A 63 9.76 -55.58 2.91
CA ALA A 63 11.14 -55.16 2.79
C ALA A 63 11.39 -54.49 1.43
N CYS A 64 11.61 -53.17 1.42
CA CYS A 64 12.25 -52.50 0.30
C CYS A 64 13.76 -52.70 0.42
N VAL A 65 14.29 -53.62 -0.39
CA VAL A 65 15.72 -53.79 -0.62
C VAL A 65 16.28 -52.49 -1.22
N SER A 66 17.16 -51.82 -0.47
CA SER A 66 17.93 -50.69 -0.98
C SER A 66 18.98 -51.16 -2.00
N PRO A 67 19.02 -50.63 -3.23
CA PRO A 67 20.13 -50.89 -4.12
C PRO A 67 21.38 -50.10 -3.67
N LYS A 68 22.53 -50.77 -3.65
CA LYS A 68 23.84 -50.18 -3.37
C LYS A 68 24.13 -49.02 -4.35
N PRO A 69 24.78 -47.93 -3.91
CA PRO A 69 25.21 -46.88 -4.82
C PRO A 69 26.33 -47.42 -5.73
N ALA A 70 26.05 -47.51 -7.02
CA ALA A 70 27.08 -47.73 -8.04
C ALA A 70 27.91 -46.46 -8.18
N LYS A 71 29.24 -46.58 -8.09
CA LYS A 71 30.18 -45.50 -8.44
C LYS A 71 30.06 -45.23 -9.94
N VAL A 72 29.32 -44.18 -10.31
CA VAL A 72 29.37 -43.62 -11.65
C VAL A 72 30.64 -42.78 -11.75
N VAL A 73 31.66 -43.31 -12.42
CA VAL A 73 32.83 -42.52 -12.83
C VAL A 73 32.42 -41.74 -14.08
N VAL A 74 31.99 -40.50 -13.89
CA VAL A 74 31.79 -39.55 -14.99
C VAL A 74 33.18 -39.09 -15.44
N ARG A 75 33.62 -39.55 -16.62
CA ARG A 75 34.77 -38.94 -17.32
C ARG A 75 34.32 -37.57 -17.83
N ILE A 76 34.71 -36.51 -17.14
CA ILE A 76 34.60 -35.13 -17.62
C ILE A 76 35.77 -34.92 -18.58
N SER A 77 35.53 -35.06 -19.88
CA SER A 77 36.44 -34.55 -20.91
C SER A 77 36.26 -33.03 -21.00
N SER A 78 37.24 -32.28 -20.50
CA SER A 78 37.32 -30.83 -20.62
C SER A 78 37.47 -30.42 -22.09
N PRO A 79 36.64 -29.51 -22.63
CA PRO A 79 36.94 -28.85 -23.90
C PRO A 79 38.08 -27.84 -23.71
N PRO A 80 38.86 -27.52 -24.77
CA PRO A 80 40.00 -26.62 -24.67
C PRO A 80 39.52 -25.21 -24.35
N ALA A 81 40.27 -24.54 -23.47
CA ALA A 81 40.06 -23.14 -23.09
C ALA A 81 40.17 -22.25 -24.33
N GLN A 82 39.02 -21.81 -24.85
CA GLN A 82 38.97 -20.64 -25.72
C GLN A 82 39.00 -19.42 -24.81
N ALA A 83 40.09 -18.65 -24.90
CA ALA A 83 40.20 -17.35 -24.27
C ALA A 83 39.15 -16.42 -24.89
N LEU A 84 38.01 -16.28 -24.21
CA LEU A 84 37.02 -15.26 -24.54
C LEU A 84 37.57 -13.93 -24.01
N ALA A 85 38.01 -13.06 -24.92
CA ALA A 85 38.38 -11.70 -24.60
C ALA A 85 37.17 -11.01 -23.94
N THR A 86 37.27 -10.75 -22.64
CA THR A 86 36.33 -9.92 -21.91
C THR A 86 36.48 -8.49 -22.42
N SER A 87 35.59 -8.10 -23.33
CA SER A 87 35.31 -6.69 -23.61
C SER A 87 34.62 -6.10 -22.37
N THR A 88 35.42 -5.54 -21.47
CA THR A 88 34.93 -4.73 -20.36
C THR A 88 34.40 -3.42 -20.93
N THR A 89 33.17 -3.43 -21.42
CA THR A 89 32.42 -2.20 -21.65
C THR A 89 31.91 -1.75 -20.29
N SER A 90 32.66 -0.85 -19.64
CA SER A 90 32.15 -0.09 -18.50
C SER A 90 30.81 0.55 -18.91
N PRO A 91 29.74 0.44 -18.11
CA PRO A 91 28.55 1.23 -18.36
C PRO A 91 28.96 2.70 -18.30
N ALA A 92 28.60 3.45 -19.34
CA ALA A 92 28.80 4.88 -19.39
C ALA A 92 28.24 5.50 -18.11
N MET A 93 29.07 6.26 -17.38
CA MET A 93 28.61 7.12 -16.30
C MET A 93 27.40 7.90 -16.80
N ALA A 94 26.23 7.62 -16.21
CA ALA A 94 25.08 8.48 -16.37
C ALA A 94 25.54 9.91 -16.08
N GLY A 95 25.20 10.84 -16.97
CA GLY A 95 25.51 12.25 -16.77
C GLY A 95 24.98 12.74 -15.42
N PRO A 96 25.49 13.88 -14.91
CA PRO A 96 25.03 14.45 -13.66
C PRO A 96 23.49 14.52 -13.65
N PRO A 97 22.84 14.15 -12.53
CA PRO A 97 21.38 14.10 -12.46
C PRO A 97 20.80 15.44 -12.92
N THR A 98 19.88 15.39 -13.88
CA THR A 98 19.15 16.56 -14.35
C THR A 98 18.56 17.29 -13.15
N ALA A 99 18.94 18.57 -13.00
CA ALA A 99 18.53 19.41 -11.90
C ALA A 99 17.03 19.28 -11.63
N THR A 100 16.70 18.95 -10.39
CA THR A 100 15.32 18.84 -9.89
C THR A 100 14.61 20.18 -10.11
N PRO A 101 13.43 20.20 -10.75
CA PRO A 101 12.60 21.40 -10.75
C PRO A 101 12.28 21.77 -9.30
N ALA A 102 12.70 22.95 -8.86
CA ALA A 102 12.33 23.44 -7.54
C ALA A 102 10.79 23.41 -7.37
N PRO A 103 10.27 23.07 -6.18
CA PRO A 103 8.83 23.04 -5.94
C PRO A 103 8.29 24.44 -6.18
N LYS A 104 7.31 24.56 -7.08
CA LYS A 104 6.72 25.86 -7.49
C LYS A 104 6.06 26.61 -6.33
N CYS A 105 5.82 25.93 -5.21
CA CYS A 105 4.95 26.38 -4.13
C CYS A 105 5.69 26.94 -2.91
N GLY A 106 7.02 26.82 -2.86
CA GLY A 106 7.81 27.22 -1.68
C GLY A 106 7.49 26.44 -0.40
N LEU A 107 6.85 25.27 -0.51
CA LEU A 107 6.49 24.43 0.63
C LEU A 107 7.74 23.80 1.23
N THR A 108 7.98 24.05 2.51
CA THR A 108 9.03 23.39 3.29
C THR A 108 8.49 22.19 4.07
N GLU A 109 7.30 22.29 4.66
CA GLU A 109 6.68 21.25 5.48
C GLU A 109 5.17 21.15 5.17
N LEU A 110 4.63 19.93 5.18
CA LEU A 110 3.20 19.67 5.04
C LEU A 110 2.64 19.23 6.40
N SER A 111 1.71 19.99 6.98
CA SER A 111 1.20 19.69 8.33
C SER A 111 0.39 18.37 8.34
N PRO A 112 0.29 17.68 9.48
CA PRO A 112 -0.54 16.48 9.62
C PRO A 112 -1.97 16.68 9.11
N GLY A 113 -2.45 15.74 8.30
CA GLY A 113 -3.78 15.76 7.67
C GLY A 113 -3.91 16.71 6.46
N GLN A 114 -2.85 17.39 6.04
CA GLN A 114 -2.88 18.22 4.84
C GLN A 114 -2.45 17.45 3.60
N THR A 115 -3.02 17.85 2.47
CA THR A 115 -2.67 17.37 1.14
C THR A 115 -2.09 18.50 0.30
N ILE A 116 -1.23 18.20 -0.66
CA ILE A 116 -0.78 19.17 -1.68
C ILE A 116 -0.48 18.46 -3.01
N SER A 117 -0.83 19.10 -4.13
CA SER A 117 -0.43 18.65 -5.47
C SER A 117 0.81 19.37 -6.01
N SER A 118 1.44 18.80 -7.04
CA SER A 118 2.52 19.46 -7.82
C SER A 118 2.09 20.78 -8.48
N GLY A 119 0.79 21.00 -8.61
CA GLY A 119 0.16 22.27 -9.01
C GLY A 119 -0.01 23.29 -7.88
N CYS A 120 0.53 23.04 -6.68
CA CYS A 120 0.40 23.89 -5.49
C CYS A 120 -1.02 24.01 -4.95
N SER A 121 -1.89 23.03 -5.21
CA SER A 121 -3.25 23.01 -4.69
C SER A 121 -3.34 22.14 -3.44
N TYR A 122 -3.86 22.72 -2.36
CA TYR A 122 -4.16 21.98 -1.11
C TYR A 122 -5.50 21.25 -1.14
N THR A 123 -6.29 21.44 -2.19
CA THR A 123 -7.66 20.89 -2.28
C THR A 123 -7.84 19.93 -3.45
N GLN A 124 -6.83 19.81 -4.33
CA GLN A 124 -6.85 18.84 -5.42
C GLN A 124 -6.74 17.44 -4.84
N THR A 125 -7.64 16.54 -5.25
CA THR A 125 -7.62 15.14 -4.81
C THR A 125 -6.48 14.38 -5.49
N GLU A 126 -6.10 13.22 -4.94
CA GLU A 126 -5.12 12.31 -5.55
C GLU A 126 -5.50 11.99 -7.00
N THR A 127 -6.76 11.59 -7.23
CA THR A 127 -7.28 11.28 -8.57
C THR A 127 -7.16 12.47 -9.53
N GLN A 128 -7.37 13.70 -9.07
CA GLN A 128 -7.24 14.88 -9.92
C GLN A 128 -5.79 15.23 -10.24
N ALA A 129 -4.83 14.88 -9.38
CA ALA A 129 -3.41 15.23 -9.54
C ALA A 129 -2.60 14.11 -10.22
N ALA A 130 -2.75 12.87 -9.73
CA ALA A 130 -2.05 11.67 -10.18
C ALA A 130 -2.86 10.84 -11.22
N GLY A 131 -4.10 11.26 -11.52
CA GLY A 131 -5.01 10.55 -12.40
C GLY A 131 -5.76 9.41 -11.70
N PRO A 132 -6.89 8.94 -12.27
CA PRO A 132 -7.64 7.83 -11.69
C PRO A 132 -6.89 6.51 -11.84
N MET A 133 -7.11 5.59 -10.91
CA MET A 133 -6.78 4.18 -11.12
C MET A 133 -7.58 3.65 -12.32
N LEU A 134 -6.93 2.94 -13.24
CA LEU A 134 -7.59 2.30 -14.37
C LEU A 134 -7.90 0.83 -14.11
N CYS A 135 -6.99 0.11 -13.44
CA CYS A 135 -7.24 -1.27 -13.05
C CYS A 135 -6.45 -1.65 -11.80
N ARG A 136 -6.90 -2.69 -11.11
CA ARG A 136 -6.06 -3.39 -10.16
C ARG A 136 -5.06 -4.25 -10.94
N ILE A 137 -3.77 -3.98 -10.79
CA ILE A 137 -2.74 -4.86 -11.36
C ILE A 137 -2.71 -6.15 -10.55
N GLU A 138 -3.00 -7.28 -11.18
CA GLU A 138 -2.92 -8.61 -10.55
C GLU A 138 -1.56 -9.27 -10.84
N ARG A 139 -1.02 -10.08 -9.92
CA ARG A 139 0.34 -10.66 -10.01
C ARG A 139 0.62 -11.51 -11.26
N ASN A 140 -0.41 -12.00 -11.93
CA ASN A 140 -0.30 -12.78 -13.17
C ASN A 140 -0.65 -11.97 -14.44
N SER A 141 -1.00 -10.70 -14.30
CA SER A 141 -1.39 -9.83 -15.40
C SER A 141 -0.20 -9.40 -16.27
N CYS A 142 -0.50 -8.91 -17.48
CA CYS A 142 0.51 -8.27 -18.32
C CYS A 142 1.07 -7.00 -17.66
N ALA A 143 0.22 -6.21 -16.99
CA ALA A 143 0.63 -4.96 -16.35
C ALA A 143 1.67 -5.21 -15.25
N TYR A 144 1.50 -6.29 -14.48
CA TYR A 144 2.45 -6.68 -13.42
C TYR A 144 3.86 -6.94 -13.95
N LYS A 145 3.98 -7.51 -15.15
CA LYS A 145 5.29 -7.78 -15.79
C LYS A 145 6.04 -6.51 -16.19
N ASN A 146 5.36 -5.36 -16.22
CA ASN A 146 5.96 -4.07 -16.53
C ASN A 146 6.28 -3.24 -15.28
N MET A 147 5.99 -3.76 -14.08
CA MET A 147 6.43 -3.16 -12.83
C MET A 147 7.93 -3.43 -12.63
N ILE A 148 8.58 -2.56 -11.85
CA ILE A 148 9.98 -2.72 -11.46
C ILE A 148 10.07 -3.04 -9.98
N VAL A 149 11.16 -3.70 -9.57
CA VAL A 149 11.56 -3.82 -8.17
C VAL A 149 12.71 -2.84 -7.93
N ASN A 150 12.50 -1.85 -7.08
CA ASN A 150 13.56 -0.95 -6.66
C ASN A 150 14.48 -1.66 -5.65
N ARG A 151 15.80 -1.62 -5.90
CA ARG A 151 16.82 -2.24 -5.04
C ARG A 151 17.88 -1.25 -4.60
N ASP A 152 17.53 0.04 -4.55
CA ASP A 152 18.42 1.08 -4.04
C ASP A 152 18.83 0.75 -2.58
N PRO A 153 20.14 0.56 -2.30
CA PRO A 153 20.62 0.22 -0.96
C PRO A 153 20.48 1.37 0.06
N ASN A 154 20.19 2.60 -0.39
CA ASN A 154 19.99 3.75 0.47
C ASN A 154 18.52 3.87 0.96
N ILE A 155 17.60 3.11 0.35
CA ILE A 155 16.20 3.07 0.72
C ILE A 155 15.93 1.77 1.48
N VAL A 156 15.29 1.89 2.63
CA VAL A 156 14.83 0.73 3.39
C VAL A 156 13.42 0.38 2.93
N PHE A 157 13.18 -0.87 2.55
CA PHE A 157 11.84 -1.37 2.26
C PHE A 157 11.40 -2.22 3.44
N SER A 158 10.21 -1.94 3.99
CA SER A 158 9.73 -2.62 5.21
C SER A 158 9.58 -4.12 5.03
N GLN A 159 9.22 -4.57 3.82
CA GLN A 159 9.01 -5.98 3.48
C GLN A 159 8.06 -6.66 4.48
N HIS A 160 7.04 -5.92 4.93
CA HIS A 160 6.16 -6.37 6.02
C HIS A 160 5.30 -7.57 5.59
N LYS A 161 5.03 -7.69 4.30
CA LYS A 161 4.14 -8.70 3.75
C LYS A 161 4.76 -10.10 3.77
N PRO A 162 3.97 -11.15 4.09
CA PRO A 162 4.47 -12.52 4.15
C PRO A 162 4.84 -13.04 2.75
N PRO A 163 5.67 -14.09 2.64
CA PRO A 163 5.91 -14.76 1.36
C PRO A 163 4.59 -15.21 0.70
N PRO A 164 4.42 -15.05 -0.63
CA PRO A 164 5.41 -14.61 -1.63
C PRO A 164 5.41 -13.08 -1.90
N LEU A 165 4.86 -12.27 -1.01
CA LEU A 165 4.59 -10.83 -1.21
C LEU A 165 5.66 -9.91 -0.60
N THR A 166 6.73 -10.50 -0.06
CA THR A 166 7.78 -9.79 0.70
C THR A 166 8.42 -8.64 -0.08
N ASP A 167 8.52 -8.74 -1.41
CA ASP A 167 9.11 -7.70 -2.25
C ASP A 167 8.10 -6.63 -2.73
N GLU A 168 6.81 -6.72 -2.38
CA GLU A 168 5.80 -5.79 -2.94
C GLU A 168 5.98 -4.35 -2.48
N ASP A 169 6.55 -4.11 -1.29
CA ASP A 169 6.91 -2.76 -0.84
C ASP A 169 8.03 -2.13 -1.71
N ALA A 170 8.80 -2.96 -2.42
CA ALA A 170 9.80 -2.53 -3.39
C ALA A 170 9.29 -2.57 -4.85
N MET A 171 8.09 -3.10 -5.09
CA MET A 171 7.48 -3.14 -6.42
C MET A 171 6.73 -1.85 -6.71
N MET A 172 6.98 -1.24 -7.86
CA MET A 172 6.40 0.05 -8.22
C MET A 172 6.29 0.25 -9.73
N HIS A 173 5.51 1.25 -10.13
CA HIS A 173 5.47 1.77 -11.49
C HIS A 173 6.87 2.32 -11.88
N PRO A 174 7.37 2.12 -13.11
CA PRO A 174 8.71 2.59 -13.51
C PRO A 174 8.93 4.11 -13.30
N ALA A 175 7.90 4.92 -13.55
CA ALA A 175 7.95 6.37 -13.34
C ALA A 175 8.16 6.80 -11.87
N MET A 176 7.99 5.89 -10.90
CA MET A 176 8.25 6.15 -9.47
C MET A 176 9.74 6.28 -9.16
N LEU A 177 10.61 5.67 -10.00
CA LEU A 177 12.03 5.57 -9.70
C LEU A 177 12.71 6.92 -9.57
N LEU A 178 12.42 7.87 -10.47
CA LEU A 178 13.03 9.19 -10.46
C LEU A 178 12.69 10.02 -9.21
N PRO A 179 11.40 10.26 -8.86
CA PRO A 179 11.06 11.01 -7.66
C PRO A 179 11.49 10.29 -6.38
N LEU A 180 11.42 8.97 -6.32
CA LEU A 180 11.86 8.22 -5.14
C LEU A 180 13.38 8.29 -4.92
N THR A 181 14.18 8.19 -5.99
CA THR A 181 15.64 8.37 -5.93
C THR A 181 15.99 9.78 -5.44
N ARG A 182 15.36 10.80 -6.03
CA ARG A 182 15.54 12.20 -5.60
C ARG A 182 15.15 12.40 -4.13
N LEU A 183 14.08 11.77 -3.68
CA LEU A 183 13.66 11.86 -2.29
C LEU A 183 14.71 11.25 -1.36
N SER A 184 15.27 10.09 -1.70
CA SER A 184 16.35 9.48 -0.91
C SER A 184 17.57 10.40 -0.77
N ASP A 185 17.99 11.04 -1.87
CA ASP A 185 19.07 12.03 -1.86
C ASP A 185 18.74 13.25 -0.98
N LEU A 186 17.51 13.78 -1.11
CA LEU A 186 17.04 14.92 -0.32
C LEU A 186 16.97 14.60 1.18
N VAL A 187 16.46 13.42 1.54
CA VAL A 187 16.42 12.92 2.92
C VAL A 187 17.82 12.80 3.49
N THR A 188 18.74 12.22 2.72
CA THR A 188 20.16 12.11 3.13
C THR A 188 20.77 13.48 3.37
N ALA A 189 20.54 14.44 2.46
CA ALA A 189 21.06 15.79 2.58
C ALA A 189 20.45 16.58 3.74
N GLU A 190 19.14 16.49 3.94
CA GLU A 190 18.39 17.21 4.98
C GLU A 190 18.90 16.88 6.39
N TRP A 191 19.25 15.63 6.63
CA TRP A 191 19.61 15.14 7.95
C TRP A 191 21.04 14.56 8.03
N GLY A 192 21.93 15.03 7.15
CA GLY A 192 23.36 14.68 7.21
C GLY A 192 23.67 13.17 7.13
N GLY A 193 22.78 12.39 6.52
CA GLY A 193 22.88 10.93 6.41
C GLY A 193 22.48 10.15 7.67
N GLU A 194 22.02 10.81 8.74
CA GLU A 194 21.58 10.14 9.97
C GLU A 194 20.18 9.52 9.82
N VAL A 195 19.38 10.03 8.88
CA VAL A 195 18.03 9.55 8.59
C VAL A 195 18.02 8.84 7.23
N LYS A 196 17.41 7.65 7.21
CA LYS A 196 17.10 6.92 5.98
C LYS A 196 15.64 7.09 5.60
N LEU A 197 15.39 7.02 4.30
CA LEU A 197 14.04 6.88 3.78
C LEU A 197 13.59 5.43 3.92
N VAL A 198 12.40 5.22 4.48
CA VAL A 198 11.75 3.91 4.52
C VAL A 198 10.49 3.96 3.67
N VAL A 199 10.31 2.94 2.84
CA VAL A 199 9.07 2.64 2.13
C VAL A 199 8.32 1.58 2.93
N THR A 200 7.18 1.95 3.49
CA THR A 200 6.33 1.04 4.28
C THR A 200 5.30 0.31 3.42
N ALA A 201 4.87 0.91 2.32
CA ALA A 201 4.01 0.30 1.33
C ALA A 201 4.24 0.92 -0.06
N ALA A 202 4.10 0.12 -1.11
CA ALA A 202 4.14 0.57 -2.50
C ALA A 202 3.06 -0.19 -3.29
N TYR A 203 3.43 -1.19 -4.09
CA TYR A 203 2.44 -2.08 -4.68
C TYR A 203 1.71 -2.91 -3.61
N ASP A 204 0.41 -3.08 -3.79
CA ASP A 204 -0.45 -3.83 -2.88
C ASP A 204 -1.38 -4.77 -3.67
N SER A 205 -1.03 -6.06 -3.69
CA SER A 205 -1.87 -7.07 -4.37
C SER A 205 -3.03 -7.59 -3.50
N ILE A 206 -2.97 -7.38 -2.18
CA ILE A 206 -3.87 -7.98 -1.18
C ILE A 206 -4.88 -7.00 -0.58
N LEU A 207 -4.87 -5.76 -1.04
CA LEU A 207 -5.88 -4.74 -0.76
C LEU A 207 -5.87 -4.21 0.68
N GLU A 208 -4.70 -4.14 1.30
CA GLU A 208 -4.48 -3.46 2.59
C GLU A 208 -4.97 -2.00 2.57
N HIS A 209 -4.80 -1.30 1.44
CA HIS A 209 -5.17 0.11 1.29
C HIS A 209 -6.66 0.33 0.98
N ASP A 210 -7.49 -0.72 1.04
CA ASP A 210 -8.92 -0.65 0.71
C ASP A 210 -9.78 -1.60 1.58
N LEU A 211 -9.26 -2.02 2.74
CA LEU A 211 -9.93 -2.97 3.65
C LEU A 211 -11.30 -2.48 4.18
N MET A 212 -11.62 -1.19 4.01
CA MET A 212 -12.90 -0.59 4.43
C MET A 212 -13.88 -0.35 3.27
N GLN A 213 -13.52 -0.68 2.02
CA GLN A 213 -14.37 -0.50 0.86
C GLN A 213 -15.15 -1.77 0.53
N ASN A 214 -16.46 -1.69 0.67
CA ASN A 214 -17.38 -2.80 0.40
C ASN A 214 -17.88 -2.84 -1.04
N ASP A 215 -17.58 -1.83 -1.84
CA ASP A 215 -17.94 -1.78 -3.25
C ASP A 215 -16.76 -2.27 -4.12
N PRO A 216 -16.87 -3.45 -4.76
CA PRO A 216 -15.80 -4.04 -5.55
C PRO A 216 -15.43 -3.23 -6.80
N GLU A 217 -16.29 -2.31 -7.25
CA GLU A 217 -15.98 -1.37 -8.34
C GLU A 217 -15.33 -0.07 -7.83
N ARG A 218 -15.16 0.07 -6.51
CA ARG A 218 -14.65 1.29 -5.84
C ARG A 218 -13.28 1.16 -5.19
N LYS A 219 -12.53 0.14 -5.57
CA LYS A 219 -11.13 0.00 -5.16
C LYS A 219 -10.33 0.99 -5.96
N TYR A 220 -9.94 2.12 -5.37
CA TYR A 220 -9.37 3.25 -6.12
C TYR A 220 -7.94 3.61 -5.71
N SER A 221 -7.36 2.87 -4.77
CA SER A 221 -6.01 3.16 -4.32
C SER A 221 -5.01 2.96 -5.46
N LEU A 222 -4.19 3.98 -5.69
CA LEU A 222 -3.11 3.94 -6.67
C LEU A 222 -1.96 2.99 -6.26
N HIS A 223 -1.93 2.51 -5.00
CA HIS A 223 -1.08 1.38 -4.59
C HIS A 223 -1.36 0.11 -5.43
N PHE A 224 -2.60 -0.08 -5.91
CA PHE A 224 -2.98 -1.22 -6.74
C PHE A 224 -2.40 -1.17 -8.17
N GLU A 225 -1.86 -0.03 -8.57
CA GLU A 225 -1.11 0.16 -9.82
C GLU A 225 0.38 0.43 -9.60
N GLY A 226 0.83 0.40 -8.34
CA GLY A 226 2.19 0.80 -7.95
C GLY A 226 2.49 2.28 -8.23
N ARG A 227 1.46 3.13 -8.29
CA ARG A 227 1.57 4.59 -8.53
C ARG A 227 1.52 5.42 -7.24
N SER A 228 1.33 4.78 -6.09
CA SER A 228 1.48 5.41 -4.76
C SER A 228 2.45 4.68 -3.87
N ILE A 229 2.93 5.38 -2.86
CA ILE A 229 3.95 4.92 -1.92
C ILE A 229 3.75 5.59 -0.55
N ASP A 230 3.96 4.81 0.51
CA ASP A 230 3.92 5.29 1.89
C ASP A 230 5.34 5.33 2.45
N LEU A 231 5.68 6.46 3.05
CA LEU A 231 7.05 6.82 3.39
C LEU A 231 7.15 7.23 4.85
N VAL A 232 8.20 6.78 5.53
CA VAL A 232 8.54 7.23 6.89
C VAL A 232 10.04 7.49 7.03
N PRO A 233 10.46 8.36 7.95
CA PRO A 233 11.87 8.50 8.30
C PRO A 233 12.32 7.32 9.19
N TYR A 234 13.58 6.92 9.07
CA TYR A 234 14.24 6.03 10.03
C TYR A 234 15.53 6.64 10.57
N PRO A 235 15.75 6.69 11.90
CA PRO A 235 14.84 6.23 12.96
C PRO A 235 13.50 6.98 12.98
N ALA A 236 12.46 6.31 13.47
CA ALA A 236 11.11 6.87 13.52
C ALA A 236 11.09 8.16 14.35
N ASP A 237 10.60 9.24 13.75
CA ASP A 237 10.46 10.55 14.38
C ASP A 237 9.30 11.31 13.73
N GLU A 238 8.20 11.45 14.48
CA GLU A 238 7.00 12.16 14.01
C GLU A 238 7.28 13.63 13.68
N ALA A 239 8.25 14.27 14.34
CA ALA A 239 8.63 15.66 14.07
C ALA A 239 9.26 15.84 12.68
N LYS A 240 9.80 14.76 12.10
CA LYS A 240 10.38 14.77 10.75
C LYS A 240 9.34 14.51 9.65
N MET A 241 8.14 14.04 10.00
CA MET A 241 7.13 13.61 9.00
C MET A 241 6.66 14.76 8.12
N ALA A 242 6.37 15.93 8.71
CA ALA A 242 5.93 17.10 7.97
C ALA A 242 6.98 17.57 6.96
N ARG A 243 8.26 17.55 7.38
CA ARG A 243 9.40 17.88 6.52
C ARG A 243 9.61 16.84 5.43
N LEU A 244 9.53 15.54 5.76
CA LEU A 244 9.61 14.45 4.78
C LEU A 244 8.57 14.63 3.65
N CYS A 245 7.33 14.99 3.98
CA CYS A 245 6.31 15.26 2.97
C CYS A 245 6.61 16.50 2.11
N GLY A 246 7.18 17.56 2.68
CA GLY A 246 7.66 18.69 1.89
C GLY A 246 8.80 18.31 0.93
N LEU A 247 9.70 17.42 1.35
CA LEU A 247 10.75 16.87 0.49
C LEU A 247 10.16 15.97 -0.62
N ALA A 248 9.09 15.22 -0.36
CA ALA A 248 8.41 14.43 -1.38
C ALA A 248 7.86 15.32 -2.52
N LEU A 249 7.20 16.44 -2.20
CA LEU A 249 6.82 17.43 -3.22
C LEU A 249 8.03 17.96 -3.99
N THR A 250 9.12 18.27 -3.28
CA THR A 250 10.39 18.73 -3.87
C THR A 250 11.01 17.69 -4.81
N ALA A 251 10.86 16.41 -4.49
CA ALA A 251 11.42 15.30 -5.27
C ALA A 251 10.68 15.06 -6.60
N GLY A 252 9.46 15.60 -6.73
CA GLY A 252 8.65 15.54 -7.95
C GLY A 252 7.49 14.54 -7.88
N PHE A 253 6.99 14.21 -6.70
CA PHE A 253 5.70 13.55 -6.56
C PHE A 253 4.56 14.52 -6.95
N ASP A 254 3.50 13.98 -7.54
CA ASP A 254 2.39 14.78 -8.09
C ASP A 254 1.31 15.08 -7.06
N TRP A 255 1.19 14.23 -6.06
CA TRP A 255 0.26 14.40 -4.94
C TRP A 255 0.88 13.85 -3.66
N ILE A 256 0.70 14.56 -2.56
CA ILE A 256 1.25 14.20 -1.25
C ILE A 256 0.16 14.42 -0.20
N HIS A 257 0.03 13.48 0.72
CA HIS A 257 -0.81 13.56 1.90
C HIS A 257 0.00 13.16 3.13
N ASN A 258 0.04 14.06 4.12
CA ASN A 258 0.59 13.71 5.42
C ASN A 258 -0.48 12.98 6.24
N GLU A 259 -0.46 11.64 6.24
CA GLU A 259 -1.44 10.80 6.94
C GLU A 259 -1.13 10.64 8.44
N VAL A 260 -0.33 11.57 9.00
CA VAL A 260 0.15 11.60 10.39
C VAL A 260 1.21 10.53 10.68
N ASN A 261 0.91 9.25 10.42
CA ASN A 261 1.81 8.13 10.70
C ASN A 261 2.75 7.79 9.53
N HIS A 262 2.45 8.25 8.33
CA HIS A 262 3.31 8.17 7.16
C HIS A 262 3.02 9.31 6.19
N CYS A 263 3.94 9.51 5.26
CA CYS A 263 3.75 10.38 4.13
C CYS A 263 3.30 9.55 2.92
N HIS A 264 2.05 9.71 2.52
CA HIS A 264 1.53 9.11 1.30
C HIS A 264 1.87 10.01 0.11
N ALA A 265 2.41 9.43 -0.96
CA ALA A 265 2.77 10.17 -2.16
C ALA A 265 2.48 9.39 -3.43
N SER A 266 2.04 10.09 -4.48
CA SER A 266 1.55 9.49 -5.73
C SER A 266 2.13 10.20 -6.95
N ILE A 267 2.22 9.47 -8.06
CA ILE A 267 2.72 9.99 -9.34
C ILE A 267 1.64 9.98 -10.41
N ASN A 268 1.66 11.00 -11.27
CA ASN A 268 0.91 11.01 -12.51
C ASN A 268 1.72 10.28 -13.60
N ALA A 269 1.25 9.09 -13.94
CA ALA A 269 1.84 8.30 -15.01
C ALA A 269 0.74 7.52 -15.75
N THR A 270 0.97 7.27 -17.04
CA THR A 270 0.14 6.37 -17.84
C THR A 270 0.08 5.00 -17.17
N SER A 271 -1.12 4.56 -16.77
CA SER A 271 -1.30 3.28 -16.08
C SER A 271 -0.81 2.12 -16.95
N LEU A 272 -0.07 1.17 -16.36
CA LEU A 272 0.42 -0.05 -17.02
C LEU A 272 -0.73 -0.94 -17.52
N CYS A 273 -1.94 -0.76 -16.99
CA CYS A 273 -3.15 -1.41 -17.50
C CYS A 273 -3.44 -1.03 -18.96
N SER A 274 -3.15 0.22 -19.35
CA SER A 274 -3.36 0.70 -20.72
C SER A 274 -2.40 0.06 -21.73
N VAL A 275 -1.13 -0.16 -21.34
CA VAL A 275 -0.09 -0.80 -22.16
C VAL A 275 -0.51 -2.23 -22.57
N CYS A 276 -1.27 -2.91 -21.73
CA CYS A 276 -1.65 -4.30 -21.90
C CYS A 276 -3.04 -4.51 -22.52
N SER A 277 -3.76 -3.43 -22.83
CA SER A 277 -5.14 -3.48 -23.33
C SER A 277 -5.25 -3.66 -24.86
N GLY A 278 -4.12 -3.79 -25.58
CA GLY A 278 -4.11 -4.04 -27.02
C GLY A 278 -4.54 -2.85 -27.90
N ALA A 279 -4.88 -1.70 -27.30
CA ALA A 279 -5.05 -0.45 -28.04
C ALA A 279 -3.68 0.26 -28.12
N ALA A 280 -3.02 0.13 -29.27
CA ALA A 280 -1.91 1.00 -29.63
C ALA A 280 -2.40 2.48 -29.68
N PRO A 281 -1.51 3.47 -29.46
CA PRO A 281 -1.86 4.88 -29.58
C PRO A 281 -2.41 5.25 -30.97
#